data_AF-A0A9D6YAS0-F1
#
_entry.id   AF-A0A9D6YAS0-F1
#
_cell.length_a   1.000
_cell.length_b   1.000
_cell.length_c   1.000
_cell.angle_alpha   90.00
_cell.angle_beta   90.00
_cell.angle_gamma   90.00
#
_symmetry.space_group_name_H-M   'P 1'
#
loop_
_entity.id
_entity.type
_entity.pdbx_description
1 polymer ?
#
loop_
_entity_poly.entity_id
_entity_poly.type
_entity_poly.pdbx_seq_one_letter_code
_entity_poly.pdbx_strand_id
1 'polypeptide(L)'
;MKKPGDSIPVSDVLPKGWQHYIDGQYPRLGMGFDVATTLKVAGGGRGKTKSTVSNPSAICLDQLVGHDCVTRLLVRFRTNDPAVAIALLDAIVNGLPAGLRVGKLCIDATNEKFFAATVKSHFAGRVVVVPVVNSVSTEYRGLKMNFKQYLGGQLVDYFDDGYCPIPEADWLCNDMRLVKKIGDTFDSEVDEHGNHGDTFDAKKLALHALLKGGGPAEAAAAQMSAGMYTGYPRPERRLLNPFASKFRRRGIRRAI
;
A
#
# COMPACT_ATOMS: atom_id res chain seq x y z
N MET A 1 14.86 5.71 22.40
CA MET A 1 14.37 6.31 21.14
C MET A 1 15.58 6.55 20.23
N LYS A 2 15.66 5.88 19.08
CA LYS A 2 16.72 6.09 18.08
C LYS A 2 16.56 7.49 17.43
N LYS A 3 17.67 8.11 16.98
CA LYS A 3 17.66 9.48 16.46
C LYS A 3 17.05 9.54 15.04
N PRO A 4 16.54 10.70 14.59
CA PRO A 4 16.13 10.87 13.19
C PRO A 4 17.36 10.68 12.29
N GLY A 5 17.35 9.63 11.46
CA GLY A 5 18.46 9.25 10.58
C GLY A 5 19.03 7.84 10.82
N ASP A 6 18.71 7.19 11.94
CA ASP A 6 19.03 5.78 12.15
C ASP A 6 18.04 4.92 11.36
N SER A 7 18.52 4.18 10.36
CA SER A 7 17.68 3.21 9.65
C SER A 7 17.21 2.12 10.63
N ILE A 8 15.93 1.75 10.53
CA ILE A 8 15.35 0.71 11.38
C ILE A 8 15.70 -0.65 10.76
N PRO A 9 16.44 -1.53 11.46
CA PRO A 9 16.65 -2.90 11.01
C PRO A 9 15.31 -3.61 10.82
N VAL A 10 15.17 -4.38 9.74
CA VAL A 10 13.98 -5.21 9.49
C VAL A 10 13.68 -6.14 10.69
N SER A 11 14.73 -6.66 11.34
CA SER A 11 14.62 -7.51 12.53
C SER A 11 14.05 -6.82 13.77
N ASP A 12 14.08 -5.48 13.81
CA ASP A 12 13.49 -4.70 14.91
C ASP A 12 11.97 -4.54 14.72
N VAL A 13 11.46 -4.77 13.50
CA VAL A 13 10.02 -4.63 13.16
C VAL A 13 9.34 -6.00 13.04
N LEU A 14 9.96 -6.95 12.33
CA LEU A 14 9.38 -8.27 12.14
C LEU A 14 9.63 -9.17 13.36
N PRO A 15 8.59 -9.74 13.98
CA PRO A 15 8.75 -10.68 15.08
C PRO A 15 9.58 -11.90 14.67
N LYS A 16 10.47 -12.37 15.53
CA LYS A 16 11.24 -13.60 15.25
C LYS A 16 10.29 -14.78 15.05
N GLY A 17 10.51 -15.56 13.98
CA GLY A 17 9.74 -16.76 13.70
C GLY A 17 8.29 -16.49 13.27
N TRP A 18 7.95 -15.27 12.83
CA TRP A 18 6.61 -14.92 12.35
C TRP A 18 6.11 -15.88 11.25
N GLN A 19 7.02 -16.48 10.48
CA GLN A 19 6.75 -17.46 9.44
C GLN A 19 6.04 -18.71 9.97
N HIS A 20 6.30 -19.11 11.23
CA HIS A 20 5.73 -20.31 11.83
C HIS A 20 4.23 -20.23 12.06
N TYR A 21 3.66 -19.03 12.05
CA TYR A 21 2.23 -18.83 12.16
C TYR A 21 1.49 -19.05 10.83
N ILE A 22 2.19 -19.19 9.70
CA ILE A 22 1.58 -19.46 8.40
C ILE A 22 1.30 -20.96 8.27
N ASP A 23 0.07 -21.31 7.93
CA ASP A 23 -0.31 -22.70 7.72
C ASP A 23 -0.01 -23.15 6.29
N GLY A 24 0.90 -24.11 6.13
CA GLY A 24 1.29 -24.67 4.83
C GLY A 24 0.15 -25.33 4.06
N GLN A 25 -0.95 -25.74 4.73
CA GLN A 25 -2.09 -26.40 4.08
C GLN A 25 -2.97 -25.43 3.28
N TYR A 26 -2.88 -24.12 3.56
CA TYR A 26 -3.76 -23.10 2.99
C TYR A 26 -2.97 -22.11 2.13
N PRO A 27 -2.94 -22.27 0.79
CA PRO A 27 -1.98 -21.54 -0.05
C PRO A 27 -2.34 -20.06 -0.30
N ARG A 28 -3.53 -19.62 0.08
CA ARG A 28 -4.03 -18.28 -0.27
C ARG A 28 -3.59 -17.25 0.75
N LEU A 29 -2.70 -16.36 0.32
CA LEU A 29 -2.19 -15.23 1.10
C LEU A 29 -2.48 -13.90 0.38
N GLY A 30 -2.92 -12.90 1.14
CA GLY A 30 -3.12 -11.52 0.70
C GLY A 30 -2.36 -10.56 1.60
N MET A 31 -1.76 -9.52 1.02
CA MET A 31 -1.01 -8.53 1.78
C MET A 31 -1.57 -7.13 1.55
N GLY A 32 -1.63 -6.35 2.62
CA GLY A 32 -2.05 -4.95 2.63
C GLY A 32 -0.97 -4.07 3.23
N PHE A 33 -0.75 -2.90 2.64
CA PHE A 33 0.20 -1.92 3.14
C PHE A 33 -0.44 -0.53 3.18
N ASP A 34 -0.62 -0.02 4.39
CA ASP A 34 -0.98 1.37 4.62
C ASP A 34 0.30 2.21 4.83
N VAL A 35 0.45 3.26 4.04
CA VAL A 35 1.64 4.11 4.01
C VAL A 35 1.37 5.36 4.83
N ALA A 36 2.20 5.62 5.84
CA ALA A 36 2.12 6.83 6.63
C ALA A 36 2.24 8.09 5.76
N THR A 37 1.21 8.95 5.81
CA THR A 37 1.16 10.21 5.04
C THR A 37 0.72 11.40 5.88
N THR A 38 0.25 11.15 7.11
CA THR A 38 -0.35 12.16 7.96
C THR A 38 0.69 12.72 8.92
N LEU A 39 0.82 14.05 8.92
CA LEU A 39 1.60 14.80 9.91
C LEU A 39 0.63 15.61 10.77
N LYS A 40 0.58 15.34 12.08
CA LYS A 40 -0.18 16.15 13.02
C LYS A 40 0.74 16.88 13.98
N VAL A 41 0.43 18.13 14.29
CA VAL A 41 1.06 18.82 15.41
C VAL A 41 0.45 18.26 16.69
N ALA A 42 1.22 17.42 17.39
CA ALA A 42 0.90 16.94 18.72
C ALA A 42 1.50 17.90 19.77
N GLY A 43 0.70 18.24 20.78
CA GLY A 43 1.07 19.17 21.84
C GLY A 43 0.77 20.63 21.52
N GLY A 44 0.36 21.39 22.55
CA GLY A 44 -0.05 22.80 22.44
C GLY A 44 -0.80 23.38 23.64
N GLY A 45 -0.84 22.68 24.79
CA GLY A 45 -1.28 23.29 26.04
C GLY A 45 -0.27 24.33 26.54
N ARG A 46 -0.71 25.28 27.39
CA ARG A 46 0.16 26.30 28.01
C ARG A 46 1.46 25.66 28.54
N GLY A 47 2.60 26.06 27.98
CA GLY A 47 3.92 25.61 28.40
C GLY A 47 4.46 24.33 27.73
N LYS A 48 3.74 23.71 26.78
CA LYS A 48 4.26 22.55 26.01
C LYS A 48 4.70 22.98 24.61
N THR A 49 5.89 22.54 24.20
CA THR A 49 6.41 22.73 22.84
C THR A 49 5.58 21.94 21.84
N LYS A 50 5.18 22.57 20.73
CA LYS A 50 4.54 21.89 19.60
C LYS A 50 5.52 20.91 18.98
N SER A 51 5.11 19.65 18.79
CA SER A 51 5.89 18.63 18.09
C SER A 51 5.07 18.06 16.95
N THR A 52 5.64 17.93 15.75
CA THR A 52 4.96 17.25 14.65
C THR A 52 5.21 15.75 14.78
N VAL A 53 4.13 14.96 14.89
CA VAL A 53 4.17 13.50 14.98
C VAL A 53 3.55 12.93 13.71
N SER A 54 4.27 12.02 13.06
CA SER A 54 3.75 11.27 11.91
C SER A 54 2.98 10.04 12.38
N ASN A 55 1.97 9.64 11.62
CA ASN A 55 1.35 8.34 11.79
C ASN A 55 2.36 7.21 11.49
N PRO A 56 2.18 6.02 12.09
CA PRO A 56 2.90 4.84 11.67
C PRO A 56 2.38 4.32 10.33
N SER A 57 3.23 3.62 9.59
CA SER A 57 2.81 2.75 8.49
C SER A 57 2.46 1.37 9.04
N ALA A 58 1.59 0.62 8.36
CA ALA A 58 1.17 -0.71 8.79
C ALA A 58 1.16 -1.72 7.65
N ILE A 59 1.68 -2.93 7.89
CA ILE A 59 1.64 -4.05 6.94
C ILE A 59 0.84 -5.18 7.56
N CYS A 60 -0.11 -5.73 6.80
CA CYS A 60 -0.94 -6.87 7.17
C CYS A 60 -0.76 -8.01 6.17
N LEU A 61 -0.55 -9.22 6.66
CA LEU A 61 -0.55 -10.47 5.88
C LEU A 61 -1.68 -11.37 6.39
N ASP A 62 -2.64 -11.63 5.52
CA ASP A 62 -3.79 -12.46 5.79
C ASP A 62 -3.72 -13.78 5.04
N GLN A 63 -4.24 -14.83 5.66
CA GLN A 63 -4.37 -16.16 5.07
C GLN A 63 -5.83 -16.59 5.11
N LEU A 64 -6.32 -17.15 4.00
CA LEU A 64 -7.64 -17.76 3.96
C LEU A 64 -7.55 -19.20 4.45
N VAL A 65 -8.10 -19.47 5.63
CA VAL A 65 -8.12 -20.79 6.28
C VAL A 65 -9.57 -21.26 6.32
N GLY A 66 -9.95 -22.15 5.39
CA GLY A 66 -11.37 -22.46 5.17
C GLY A 66 -12.13 -21.21 4.71
N HIS A 67 -13.06 -20.73 5.55
CA HIS A 67 -13.81 -19.49 5.32
C HIS A 67 -13.22 -18.29 6.08
N ASP A 68 -12.26 -18.52 6.99
CA ASP A 68 -11.76 -17.50 7.88
C ASP A 68 -10.57 -16.76 7.29
N CYS A 69 -10.59 -15.44 7.42
CA CYS A 69 -9.48 -14.55 7.14
C CYS A 69 -8.60 -14.41 8.38
N VAL A 70 -7.60 -15.28 8.50
CA VAL A 70 -6.69 -15.30 9.65
C VAL A 70 -5.52 -14.35 9.41
N THR A 71 -5.38 -13.34 10.28
CA THR A 71 -4.23 -12.43 10.29
C THR A 71 -2.98 -13.17 10.77
N ARG A 72 -2.01 -13.40 9.88
CA ARG A 72 -0.75 -14.11 10.23
C ARG A 72 0.35 -13.17 10.67
N LEU A 73 0.35 -11.95 10.15
CA LEU A 73 1.29 -10.90 10.53
C LEU A 73 0.60 -9.55 10.43
N LEU A 74 0.68 -8.74 11.48
CA LEU A 74 0.26 -7.35 11.46
C LEU A 74 1.27 -6.52 12.25
N VAL A 75 1.98 -5.65 11.55
CA VAL A 75 3.07 -4.86 12.11
C VAL A 75 2.85 -3.39 11.80
N ARG A 76 3.26 -2.54 12.75
CA ARG A 76 3.32 -1.09 12.58
C ARG A 76 4.74 -0.58 12.80
N PHE A 77 5.15 0.41 12.02
CA PHE A 77 6.49 1.00 12.13
C PHE A 77 6.47 2.46 11.65
N ARG A 78 7.41 3.27 12.13
CA ARG A 78 7.58 4.66 11.68
C ARG A 78 8.88 4.80 10.93
N THR A 79 8.82 5.15 9.66
CA THR A 79 10.00 5.46 8.84
C THR A 79 9.62 6.49 7.78
N ASN A 80 10.53 7.40 7.47
CA ASN A 80 10.44 8.28 6.30
C ASN A 80 11.31 7.76 5.14
N ASP A 81 12.04 6.66 5.34
CA ASP A 81 12.88 6.04 4.32
C ASP A 81 12.08 4.97 3.54
N PRO A 82 11.78 5.20 2.24
CA PRO A 82 11.07 4.24 1.41
C PRO A 82 11.85 2.93 1.23
N ALA A 83 13.18 2.94 1.34
CA ALA A 83 13.99 1.73 1.22
C ALA A 83 13.72 0.76 2.38
N VAL A 84 13.50 1.27 3.60
CA VAL A 84 13.13 0.45 4.76
C VAL A 84 11.76 -0.22 4.52
N ALA A 85 10.78 0.51 4.00
CA ALA A 85 9.47 -0.04 3.68
C ALA A 85 9.56 -1.16 2.62
N ILE A 86 10.34 -0.94 1.55
CA ILE A 86 10.57 -1.96 0.51
C ILE A 86 11.30 -3.18 1.09
N ALA A 87 12.32 -2.97 1.93
CA ALA A 87 13.06 -4.06 2.58
C ALA A 87 12.18 -4.89 3.52
N LEU A 88 11.24 -4.27 4.23
CA LEU A 88 10.26 -4.98 5.05
C LEU A 88 9.32 -5.85 4.19
N LEU A 89 8.81 -5.29 3.09
CA LEU A 89 7.98 -6.04 2.15
C LEU A 89 8.78 -7.20 1.51
N ASP A 90 10.04 -6.99 1.13
CA ASP A 90 10.92 -8.03 0.60
C ASP A 90 11.15 -9.14 1.62
N ALA A 91 11.39 -8.79 2.88
CA ALA A 91 11.59 -9.76 3.94
C ALA A 91 10.33 -10.61 4.20
N ILE A 92 9.14 -10.03 4.08
CA ILE A 92 7.88 -10.78 4.18
C ILE A 92 7.71 -11.69 2.96
N VAL A 93 7.83 -11.15 1.74
CA VAL A 93 7.62 -11.89 0.49
C VAL A 93 8.61 -13.05 0.34
N ASN A 94 9.89 -12.81 0.63
CA ASN A 94 10.94 -13.83 0.53
C ASN A 94 11.01 -14.74 1.76
N GLY A 95 10.40 -14.33 2.87
CA GLY A 95 10.38 -15.09 4.12
C GLY A 95 9.27 -16.13 4.20
N LEU A 96 8.38 -16.23 3.21
CA LEU A 96 7.30 -17.21 3.22
C LEU A 96 7.82 -18.67 3.21
N PRO A 97 7.12 -19.62 3.86
CA PRO A 97 7.43 -21.04 3.74
C PRO A 97 7.47 -21.51 2.28
N ALA A 98 8.30 -22.52 2.00
CA ALA A 98 8.46 -23.06 0.66
C ALA A 98 7.12 -23.46 0.03
N GLY A 99 6.92 -23.07 -1.23
CA GLY A 99 5.68 -23.36 -1.99
C GLY A 99 4.55 -22.35 -1.77
N LEU A 100 4.68 -21.43 -0.82
CA LEU A 100 3.70 -20.36 -0.59
C LEU A 100 4.13 -19.06 -1.28
N ARG A 101 3.13 -18.27 -1.69
CA ARG A 101 3.35 -16.94 -2.27
C ARG A 101 2.23 -15.99 -1.89
N VAL A 102 2.56 -14.71 -1.72
CA VAL A 102 1.55 -13.65 -1.66
C VAL A 102 0.89 -13.54 -3.04
N GLY A 103 -0.43 -13.71 -3.11
CA GLY A 103 -1.16 -13.58 -4.37
C GLY A 103 -1.18 -12.13 -4.87
N LYS A 104 -1.54 -11.21 -3.97
CA LYS A 104 -1.61 -9.76 -4.23
C LYS A 104 -1.11 -8.96 -3.04
N LEU A 105 -0.48 -7.83 -3.34
CA LEU A 105 -0.16 -6.77 -2.38
C LEU A 105 -0.97 -5.52 -2.74
N CYS A 106 -1.91 -5.13 -1.90
CA CYS A 106 -2.63 -3.86 -2.03
C CYS A 106 -1.91 -2.77 -1.21
N ILE A 107 -1.69 -1.60 -1.81
CA ILE A 107 -1.00 -0.46 -1.18
C ILE A 107 -1.92 0.75 -1.20
N ASP A 108 -2.06 1.47 -0.08
CA ASP A 108 -2.74 2.77 -0.11
C ASP A 108 -1.92 3.76 -0.94
N ALA A 109 -2.49 4.15 -2.07
CA ALA A 109 -1.92 5.07 -3.03
C ALA A 109 -2.75 6.37 -3.13
N THR A 110 -3.59 6.65 -2.13
CA THR A 110 -4.42 7.86 -2.11
C THR A 110 -3.54 9.11 -2.18
N ASN A 111 -2.51 9.15 -1.34
CA ASN A 111 -1.51 10.22 -1.32
C ASN A 111 -0.13 9.77 -1.84
N GLU A 112 0.15 8.46 -1.91
CA GLU A 112 1.49 7.90 -2.20
C GLU A 112 1.59 7.15 -3.54
N LYS A 113 1.05 7.73 -4.61
CA LYS A 113 1.00 7.10 -5.94
C LYS A 113 2.37 6.74 -6.52
N PHE A 114 3.36 7.61 -6.34
CA PHE A 114 4.72 7.40 -6.86
C PHE A 114 5.45 6.29 -6.12
N PHE A 115 5.30 6.24 -4.80
CA PHE A 115 5.84 5.16 -3.99
C PHE A 115 5.17 3.83 -4.35
N ALA A 116 3.84 3.79 -4.47
CA ALA A 116 3.12 2.58 -4.89
C ALA A 116 3.54 2.08 -6.30
N ALA A 117 3.80 2.99 -7.24
CA ALA A 117 4.33 2.64 -8.57
C ALA A 117 5.77 2.08 -8.51
N THR A 118 6.59 2.61 -7.61
CA THR A 118 7.96 2.13 -7.35
C THR A 118 7.91 0.71 -6.78
N VAL A 119 7.08 0.47 -5.75
CA VAL A 119 6.88 -0.86 -5.17
C VAL A 119 6.36 -1.84 -6.22
N LYS A 120 5.39 -1.43 -7.05
CA LYS A 120 4.89 -2.26 -8.15
C LYS A 120 5.99 -2.67 -9.13
N SER A 121 6.90 -1.76 -9.47
CA SER A 121 8.02 -2.06 -10.35
C SER A 121 9.04 -2.99 -9.68
N HIS A 122 9.32 -2.78 -8.40
CA HIS A 122 10.27 -3.58 -7.60
C HIS A 122 9.82 -5.03 -7.42
N PHE A 123 8.52 -5.27 -7.23
CA PHE A 123 7.95 -6.60 -7.02
C PHE A 123 7.44 -7.26 -8.30
N ALA A 124 7.70 -6.67 -9.48
CA ALA A 124 7.31 -7.24 -10.76
C ALA A 124 7.82 -8.69 -10.91
N GLY A 125 6.92 -9.60 -11.30
CA GLY A 125 7.22 -11.04 -11.43
C GLY A 125 7.22 -11.82 -10.11
N ARG A 126 7.15 -11.18 -8.95
CA ARG A 126 7.13 -11.84 -7.63
C ARG A 126 5.75 -11.78 -6.97
N VAL A 127 5.13 -10.61 -6.97
CA VAL A 127 3.79 -10.37 -6.39
C VAL A 127 3.03 -9.39 -7.28
N VAL A 128 1.73 -9.61 -7.45
CA VAL A 128 0.87 -8.62 -8.12
C VAL A 128 0.59 -7.47 -7.18
N VAL A 129 1.19 -6.32 -7.44
CA VAL A 129 0.98 -5.09 -6.65
C VAL A 129 -0.16 -4.27 -7.23
N VAL A 130 -1.13 -3.92 -6.38
CA VAL A 130 -2.33 -3.14 -6.70
C VAL A 130 -2.33 -1.85 -5.90
N PRO A 131 -1.97 -0.71 -6.51
CA PRO A 131 -2.20 0.59 -5.91
C PRO A 131 -3.70 0.85 -5.75
N VAL A 132 -4.14 1.14 -4.53
CA VAL A 132 -5.54 1.42 -4.20
C VAL A 132 -5.69 2.92 -3.93
N VAL A 133 -6.63 3.57 -4.59
CA VAL A 133 -6.91 5.00 -4.40
C VAL A 133 -8.31 5.14 -3.81
N ASN A 134 -8.39 5.54 -2.54
CA ASN A 134 -9.64 5.51 -1.75
C ASN A 134 -10.78 6.33 -2.37
N SER A 135 -10.46 7.42 -3.07
CA SER A 135 -11.43 8.32 -3.70
C SER A 135 -11.96 7.85 -5.06
N VAL A 136 -11.42 6.77 -5.64
CA VAL A 136 -11.90 6.22 -6.91
C VAL A 136 -13.26 5.56 -6.69
N SER A 137 -14.18 5.78 -7.63
CA SER A 137 -15.50 5.15 -7.63
C SER A 137 -15.40 3.69 -8.10
N THR A 138 -16.20 2.82 -7.50
CA THR A 138 -16.36 1.42 -7.85
C THR A 138 -17.84 1.05 -7.82
N GLU A 139 -18.18 -0.04 -8.51
CA GLU A 139 -19.50 -0.64 -8.44
C GLU A 139 -19.38 -2.03 -7.82
N TYR A 140 -20.17 -2.30 -6.78
CA TYR A 140 -20.22 -3.60 -6.12
C TYR A 140 -21.67 -3.99 -5.88
N ARG A 141 -22.08 -5.16 -6.41
CA ARG A 141 -23.46 -5.65 -6.34
C ARG A 141 -24.51 -4.62 -6.82
N GLY A 142 -24.18 -3.86 -7.87
CA GLY A 142 -25.06 -2.84 -8.45
C GLY A 142 -25.09 -1.50 -7.70
N LEU A 143 -24.33 -1.35 -6.61
CA LEU A 143 -24.21 -0.12 -5.84
C LEU A 143 -22.92 0.61 -6.21
N LYS A 144 -23.05 1.90 -6.56
CA LYS A 144 -21.91 2.79 -6.77
C LYS A 144 -21.44 3.37 -5.44
N MET A 145 -20.17 3.22 -5.14
CA MET A 145 -19.52 3.71 -3.92
C MET A 145 -18.04 3.98 -4.18
N ASN A 146 -17.36 4.73 -3.33
CA ASN A 146 -15.91 4.86 -3.47
C ASN A 146 -15.17 3.66 -2.85
N PHE A 147 -13.89 3.49 -3.19
CA PHE A 147 -13.07 2.41 -2.66
C PHE A 147 -12.93 2.45 -1.13
N LYS A 148 -12.91 3.63 -0.50
CA LYS A 148 -12.89 3.75 0.98
C LYS A 148 -14.11 3.06 1.61
N GLN A 149 -15.29 3.35 1.07
CA GLN A 149 -16.57 2.79 1.52
C GLN A 149 -16.62 1.28 1.28
N TYR A 150 -16.27 0.85 0.07
CA TYR A 150 -16.27 -0.55 -0.34
C TYR A 150 -15.36 -1.41 0.54
N LEU A 151 -14.10 -0.99 0.72
CA LEU A 151 -13.11 -1.75 1.48
C LEU A 151 -13.41 -1.77 2.98
N GLY A 152 -13.82 -0.64 3.55
CA GLY A 152 -14.21 -0.56 4.95
C GLY A 152 -15.45 -1.40 5.25
N GLY A 153 -16.47 -1.34 4.38
CA GLY A 153 -17.67 -2.17 4.50
C GLY A 153 -17.34 -3.65 4.43
N GLN A 154 -16.53 -4.06 3.45
CA GLN A 154 -16.09 -5.44 3.32
C GLN A 154 -15.38 -5.98 4.57
N LEU A 155 -14.52 -5.17 5.21
CA LEU A 155 -13.85 -5.59 6.45
C LEU A 155 -14.82 -5.69 7.63
N VAL A 156 -15.72 -4.72 7.78
CA VAL A 156 -16.73 -4.73 8.86
C VAL A 156 -17.67 -5.92 8.71
N ASP A 157 -18.15 -6.20 7.50
CA ASP A 157 -19.00 -7.38 7.25
C ASP A 157 -18.28 -8.67 7.67
N TYR A 158 -16.98 -8.79 7.39
CA TYR A 158 -16.17 -9.94 7.81
C TYR A 158 -15.97 -10.04 9.32
N PHE A 159 -15.93 -8.90 10.03
CA PHE A 159 -15.92 -8.88 11.49
C PHE A 159 -17.27 -9.29 12.07
N ASP A 160 -18.36 -8.73 11.55
CA ASP A 160 -19.72 -8.98 12.03
C ASP A 160 -20.15 -10.43 11.79
N ASP A 161 -19.75 -11.02 10.65
CA ASP A 161 -20.01 -12.43 10.32
C ASP A 161 -19.09 -13.43 11.07
N GLY A 162 -18.09 -12.94 11.81
CA GLY A 162 -17.15 -13.78 12.55
C GLY A 162 -16.06 -14.46 11.70
N TYR A 163 -15.96 -14.14 10.41
CA TYR A 163 -14.95 -14.70 9.50
C TYR A 163 -13.56 -14.07 9.65
N CYS A 164 -13.42 -12.98 10.39
CA CYS A 164 -12.14 -12.32 10.59
C CYS A 164 -11.86 -12.11 12.08
N PRO A 165 -11.21 -13.05 12.78
CA PRO A 165 -10.87 -12.84 14.18
C PRO A 165 -9.94 -11.63 14.35
N ILE A 166 -10.28 -10.75 15.28
CA ILE A 166 -9.44 -9.60 15.67
C ILE A 166 -8.36 -10.12 16.62
N PRO A 167 -7.06 -9.89 16.35
CA PRO A 167 -6.01 -10.31 17.27
C PRO A 167 -6.13 -9.59 18.62
N GLU A 168 -5.95 -10.32 19.72
CA GLU A 168 -6.24 -9.87 21.09
C GLU A 168 -5.31 -8.78 21.65
N ALA A 169 -4.31 -8.32 20.90
CA ALA A 169 -3.36 -7.35 21.40
C ALA A 169 -4.03 -5.98 21.63
N ASP A 170 -4.00 -5.48 22.87
CA ASP A 170 -4.67 -4.22 23.26
C ASP A 170 -4.34 -3.04 22.35
N TRP A 171 -3.06 -2.87 22.00
CA TRP A 171 -2.63 -1.77 21.14
C TRP A 171 -3.25 -1.84 19.74
N LEU A 172 -3.51 -3.06 19.24
CA LEU A 172 -4.11 -3.28 17.93
C LEU A 172 -5.61 -3.03 17.99
N CYS A 173 -6.28 -3.59 19.00
CA CYS A 173 -7.69 -3.32 19.26
C CYS A 173 -7.96 -1.81 19.39
N ASN A 174 -7.10 -1.10 20.11
CA ASN A 174 -7.21 0.34 20.29
C ASN A 174 -7.04 1.11 18.96
N ASP A 175 -6.06 0.74 18.14
CA ASP A 175 -5.85 1.38 16.83
C ASP A 175 -7.02 1.11 15.87
N MET A 176 -7.49 -0.14 15.78
CA MET A 176 -8.65 -0.49 14.95
C MET A 176 -9.93 0.24 15.40
N ARG A 177 -10.10 0.47 16.70
CA ARG A 177 -11.24 1.21 17.28
C ARG A 177 -11.17 2.73 17.06
N LEU A 178 -10.06 3.28 16.58
CA LEU A 178 -10.00 4.69 16.19
C LEU A 178 -10.88 4.99 14.98
N VAL A 179 -11.08 3.99 14.11
CA VAL A 179 -11.91 4.11 12.92
C VAL A 179 -13.38 4.12 13.32
N LYS A 180 -14.07 5.17 12.89
CA LYS A 180 -15.51 5.35 13.08
C LYS A 180 -16.22 5.37 11.74
N LYS A 181 -17.41 4.80 11.70
CA LYS A 181 -18.32 4.95 10.55
C LYS A 181 -18.97 6.34 10.62
N ILE A 182 -18.81 7.13 9.57
CA ILE A 182 -19.41 8.47 9.41
C ILE A 182 -20.28 8.43 8.15
N GLY A 183 -21.59 8.31 8.34
CA GLY A 183 -22.52 8.02 7.23
C GLY A 183 -22.16 6.68 6.57
N ASP A 184 -21.90 6.73 5.26
CA ASP A 184 -21.52 5.55 4.48
C ASP A 184 -20.01 5.34 4.35
N THR A 185 -19.18 6.22 4.95
CA THR A 185 -17.72 6.13 4.91
C THR A 185 -17.14 5.82 6.28
N PHE A 186 -15.84 5.54 6.30
CA PHE A 186 -15.04 5.35 7.50
C PHE A 186 -14.08 6.52 7.64
N ASP A 187 -13.81 6.96 8.87
CA ASP A 187 -12.80 7.97 9.15
C ASP A 187 -12.23 7.81 10.56
N SER A 188 -11.03 8.35 10.77
CA SER A 188 -10.32 8.29 12.04
C SER A 188 -9.84 9.67 12.43
N GLU A 189 -9.87 9.98 13.72
CA GLU A 189 -9.12 11.12 14.24
C GLU A 189 -7.75 10.63 14.70
N VAL A 190 -6.71 11.40 14.38
CA VAL A 190 -5.35 11.09 14.84
C VAL A 190 -5.28 11.23 16.37
N ASP A 191 -4.84 10.19 17.06
CA ASP A 191 -4.72 10.18 18.52
C ASP A 191 -3.52 11.01 19.05
N GLU A 192 -3.32 11.03 20.36
CA GLU A 192 -2.19 11.75 20.99
C GLU A 192 -0.80 11.18 20.66
N HIS A 193 -0.75 9.95 20.16
CA HIS A 193 0.46 9.25 19.73
C HIS A 193 0.67 9.31 18.22
N GLY A 194 -0.21 9.99 17.49
CA GLY A 194 -0.16 10.10 16.04
C GLY A 194 -0.77 8.92 15.29
N ASN A 195 -1.35 7.92 15.96
CA ASN A 195 -1.98 6.79 15.29
C ASN A 195 -3.30 7.23 14.62
N HIS A 196 -3.65 6.59 13.50
CA HIS A 196 -4.78 7.03 12.66
C HIS A 196 -5.64 5.85 12.15
N GLY A 197 -5.67 4.73 12.88
CA GLY A 197 -6.36 3.52 12.42
C GLY A 197 -5.59 2.82 11.29
N ASP A 198 -4.26 2.95 11.31
CA ASP A 198 -3.35 2.49 10.26
C ASP A 198 -3.45 0.96 10.09
N THR A 199 -3.68 0.22 11.18
CA THR A 199 -3.86 -1.23 11.14
C THR A 199 -5.18 -1.68 10.53
N PHE A 200 -6.25 -0.90 10.71
CA PHE A 200 -7.53 -1.15 10.04
C PHE A 200 -7.37 -0.95 8.52
N ASP A 201 -6.66 0.10 8.12
CA ASP A 201 -6.40 0.39 6.72
C ASP A 201 -5.48 -0.64 6.06
N ALA A 202 -4.44 -1.11 6.74
CA ALA A 202 -3.64 -2.23 6.26
C ALA A 202 -4.46 -3.53 6.14
N LYS A 203 -5.33 -3.81 7.14
CA LYS A 203 -6.16 -5.03 7.19
C LYS A 203 -7.22 -5.07 6.09
N LYS A 204 -7.94 -3.96 5.82
CA LYS A 204 -8.94 -3.92 4.74
C LYS A 204 -8.29 -4.12 3.36
N LEU A 205 -7.07 -3.61 3.17
CA LEU A 205 -6.28 -3.83 1.96
C LEU A 205 -5.85 -5.30 1.83
N ALA A 206 -5.39 -5.92 2.91
CA ALA A 206 -4.99 -7.33 2.92
C ALA A 206 -6.18 -8.26 2.63
N LEU A 207 -7.34 -7.99 3.26
CA LEU A 207 -8.58 -8.71 3.00
C LEU A 207 -8.98 -8.58 1.52
N HIS A 208 -8.93 -7.39 0.94
CA HIS A 208 -9.22 -7.19 -0.47
C HIS A 208 -8.26 -7.98 -1.37
N ALA A 209 -6.97 -7.93 -1.07
CA ALA A 209 -5.94 -8.67 -1.78
C ALA A 209 -6.17 -10.20 -1.71
N LEU A 210 -6.61 -10.69 -0.55
CA LEU A 210 -6.88 -12.10 -0.28
C LEU A 210 -8.13 -12.60 -1.04
N LEU A 211 -9.22 -11.84 -0.97
CA LEU A 211 -10.53 -12.21 -1.52
C LEU A 211 -10.59 -12.07 -3.03
N LYS A 212 -9.95 -11.03 -3.60
CA LYS A 212 -9.72 -10.92 -5.04
C LYS A 212 -8.61 -11.90 -5.43
N GLY A 213 -8.85 -13.21 -5.32
CA GLY A 213 -8.00 -14.24 -5.89
C GLY A 213 -7.68 -13.93 -7.35
N GLY A 214 -6.49 -14.32 -7.81
CA GLY A 214 -6.03 -14.08 -9.18
C GLY A 214 -7.01 -14.67 -10.20
N GLY A 215 -7.83 -13.80 -10.80
CA GLY A 215 -8.45 -14.09 -12.08
C GLY A 215 -7.40 -14.02 -13.19
N PRO A 216 -7.69 -14.56 -14.39
CA PRO A 216 -6.84 -14.35 -15.56
C PRO A 216 -6.51 -12.87 -15.68
N ALA A 217 -5.27 -12.55 -16.07
CA ALA A 217 -4.89 -11.18 -16.33
C ALA A 217 -5.89 -10.59 -17.33
N GLU A 218 -6.66 -9.60 -16.89
CA GLU A 218 -7.51 -8.84 -17.81
C GLU A 218 -6.57 -7.98 -18.65
N ALA A 219 -6.21 -8.51 -19.82
CA ALA A 219 -5.68 -7.70 -20.91
C ALA A 219 -6.83 -6.82 -21.38
N ALA A 220 -6.91 -5.60 -20.86
CA ALA A 220 -7.68 -4.56 -21.54
C ALA A 220 -7.02 -4.39 -22.92
N ALA A 221 -7.71 -4.85 -23.97
CA ALA A 221 -7.33 -4.49 -25.32
C ALA A 221 -7.28 -2.97 -25.34
N ALA A 222 -6.09 -2.39 -25.57
CA ALA A 222 -6.03 -1.01 -25.98
C ALA A 222 -7.00 -0.89 -27.16
N GLN A 223 -7.99 0.00 -27.06
CA GLN A 223 -8.73 0.43 -28.23
C GLN A 223 -7.69 1.03 -29.17
N MET A 224 -7.12 0.20 -30.04
CA MET A 224 -6.70 0.68 -31.32
C MET A 224 -8.00 1.13 -31.94
N SER A 225 -8.26 2.44 -31.88
CA SER A 225 -9.20 3.02 -32.82
C SER A 225 -8.81 2.42 -34.17
N ALA A 226 -9.78 1.84 -34.86
CA ALA A 226 -9.64 1.58 -36.28
C ALA A 226 -9.45 2.95 -36.92
N GLY A 227 -8.21 3.43 -36.87
CA GLY A 227 -7.76 4.59 -37.58
C GLY A 227 -8.03 4.22 -39.02
N MET A 228 -9.13 4.78 -39.53
CA MET A 228 -9.19 5.16 -40.93
C MET A 228 -7.77 5.61 -41.30
N TYR A 229 -7.15 4.87 -42.21
CA TYR A 229 -5.96 5.30 -42.91
C TYR A 229 -6.33 6.54 -43.73
N THR A 230 -6.53 7.68 -43.07
CA THR A 230 -6.44 9.00 -43.67
C THR A 230 -5.07 9.51 -43.23
N GLY A 231 -4.20 9.73 -44.22
CA GLY A 231 -2.77 9.90 -44.03
C GLY A 231 -2.41 11.08 -43.14
N TYR A 232 -2.20 10.82 -41.85
CA TYR A 232 -1.46 11.73 -40.98
C TYR A 232 0.04 11.43 -41.07
N PRO A 233 0.88 12.47 -41.22
CA PRO A 233 2.32 12.29 -41.38
C PRO A 233 2.91 11.62 -40.13
N ARG A 234 3.86 10.69 -40.35
CA ARG A 234 4.64 10.04 -39.29
C ARG A 234 5.13 11.11 -38.30
N PRO A 235 4.95 10.94 -36.97
CA PRO A 235 5.59 11.82 -36.02
C PRO A 235 7.10 11.67 -36.19
N GLU A 236 7.76 12.72 -36.69
CA GLU A 236 9.22 12.77 -36.68
C GLU A 236 9.67 12.56 -35.24
N ARG A 237 10.52 11.55 -35.02
CA ARG A 237 11.29 11.41 -33.78
C ARG A 237 12.19 12.63 -33.66
N ARG A 238 11.69 13.69 -33.05
CA ARG A 238 12.48 14.79 -32.52
C ARG A 238 12.26 14.87 -31.02
N LEU A 239 13.00 14.03 -30.28
CA LEU A 239 13.44 14.41 -28.95
C LEU A 239 14.41 15.59 -29.12
N LEU A 240 13.85 16.80 -29.24
CA LEU A 240 14.62 18.03 -29.18
C LEU A 240 14.89 18.31 -27.71
N ASN A 241 16.12 18.06 -27.27
CA ASN A 241 16.59 18.59 -26.00
C ASN A 241 16.39 20.13 -26.01
N PRO A 242 15.52 20.69 -25.15
CA PRO A 242 15.18 22.12 -25.16
C PRO A 242 16.37 23.03 -24.79
N PHE A 243 17.48 22.45 -24.34
CA PHE A 243 18.72 23.14 -24.01
C PHE A 243 19.83 22.96 -25.05
N ALA A 244 19.59 22.23 -26.16
CA ALA A 244 20.61 21.96 -27.17
C ALA A 244 21.23 23.24 -27.79
N SER A 245 20.46 24.33 -27.85
CA SER A 245 20.94 25.64 -28.32
C SER A 245 21.95 26.29 -27.38
N LYS A 246 21.87 26.03 -26.07
CA LYS A 246 22.78 26.62 -25.06
C LYS A 246 24.16 25.97 -25.03
N PHE A 247 24.28 24.75 -25.53
CA PHE A 247 25.54 23.98 -25.54
C PHE A 247 26.21 23.89 -26.92
N ARG A 248 25.70 24.60 -27.94
CA ARG A 248 26.41 24.75 -29.22
C ARG A 248 27.66 25.59 -29.00
N ARG A 249 28.78 24.95 -28.68
CA ARG A 249 30.12 25.56 -28.72
C ARG A 249 30.34 26.14 -30.11
N ARG A 250 30.57 27.45 -30.21
CA ARG A 250 31.01 28.14 -31.44
C ARG A 250 32.29 27.45 -31.92
N GLY A 251 32.20 26.82 -33.09
CA GLY A 251 33.28 26.01 -33.66
C GLY A 251 34.55 26.82 -33.87
N ILE A 252 35.65 26.27 -33.38
CA ILE A 252 37.01 26.59 -33.80
C ILE A 252 37.11 26.18 -35.28
N ARG A 253 37.36 27.14 -36.17
CA ARG A 253 37.70 26.86 -37.57
C ARG A 253 39.08 26.20 -37.58
N ARG A 254 39.18 24.95 -38.01
CA ARG A 254 40.45 24.37 -38.47
C ARG A 254 40.67 24.81 -39.92
N ALA A 255 41.77 25.53 -40.14
CA ALA A 255 42.30 25.79 -41.47
C ALA A 255 42.98 24.52 -42.01
N ILE A 256 42.88 24.33 -43.33
CA ILE A 256 43.86 23.57 -44.13
C ILE A 256 45.01 24.53 -44.40
#